data_AF-A0A329RNK7-F1
#
_entry.id   AF-A0A329RNK7-F1
#
_cell.length_a   1.000
_cell.length_b   1.000
_cell.length_c   1.000
_cell.angle_alpha   90.00
_cell.angle_beta   90.00
_cell.angle_gamma   90.00
#
_symmetry.space_group_name_H-M   'P 1'
#
loop_
_entity.id
_entity.type
_entity.pdbx_description
1 polymer ?
#
loop_
_entity_poly.entity_id
_entity_poly.type
_entity_poly.pdbx_seq_one_letter_code
_entity_poly.pdbx_strand_id
1 'polypeptide(L)'
;MDTDSAYIAFSCENPFQDCIKPELCDRFKQHKYCWFPRDYNAEVSKFDRRTPGLFKDEWSGDAMIPLSSKNYICYLPDSEYKVKVSAKGVQQGGGLNSDVLNPDGFETVVRDRITLQGTNKGLRLSKETK
;
A
#
# COMPACT_ATOMS: atom_id res chain seq x y z
N MET A 1 4.38 -12.69 -10.26
CA MET A 1 3.01 -12.85 -9.75
C MET A 1 2.74 -11.59 -8.95
N ASP A 2 1.94 -10.69 -9.50
CA ASP A 2 1.49 -9.50 -8.77
C ASP A 2 0.61 -10.00 -7.63
N THR A 3 1.05 -9.86 -6.39
CA THR A 3 0.17 -10.03 -5.25
C THR A 3 -0.79 -8.86 -5.26
N ASP A 4 -2.08 -9.16 -5.31
CA ASP A 4 -3.13 -8.18 -5.10
C ASP A 4 -3.01 -7.72 -3.64
N SER A 5 -2.25 -6.65 -3.38
CA SER A 5 -2.20 -6.08 -2.03
C SER A 5 -3.62 -5.63 -1.69
N ALA A 6 -4.19 -6.18 -0.61
CA ALA A 6 -5.47 -5.75 -0.09
C ALA A 6 -5.26 -4.42 0.64
N TYR A 7 -5.78 -3.33 0.08
CA TYR A 7 -5.79 -2.02 0.72
C TYR A 7 -7.05 -1.93 1.58
N ILE A 8 -6.86 -1.96 2.90
CA ILE A 8 -7.95 -1.96 3.87
C ILE A 8 -7.69 -0.80 4.83
N ALA A 9 -8.70 0.06 5.01
CA ALA A 9 -8.68 1.06 6.08
C ALA A 9 -9.24 0.44 7.36
N PHE A 10 -8.58 0.70 8.47
CA PHE A 10 -8.99 0.20 9.77
C PHE A 10 -9.48 1.33 10.66
N SER A 11 -10.57 1.10 11.39
CA SER A 11 -11.17 2.09 12.30
C SER A 11 -10.59 2.04 13.72
N CYS A 12 -9.68 1.11 13.98
CA CYS A 12 -9.14 0.81 15.30
C CYS A 12 -7.62 0.63 15.19
N GLU A 13 -6.87 0.98 16.24
CA GLU A 13 -5.39 0.91 16.26
C GLU A 13 -4.88 -0.54 16.14
N ASN A 14 -5.61 -1.52 16.70
CA ASN A 14 -5.27 -2.94 16.60
C ASN A 14 -6.35 -3.71 15.81
N PRO A 15 -6.42 -3.53 14.48
CA PRO A 15 -7.49 -4.07 13.65
C PRO A 15 -7.73 -5.56 13.73
N PHE A 16 -6.64 -6.32 13.81
CA PHE A 16 -6.72 -7.76 13.87
C PHE A 16 -7.15 -8.28 15.25
N GLN A 17 -7.34 -7.41 16.25
CA GLN A 17 -7.75 -7.77 17.59
C GLN A 17 -9.08 -7.10 17.96
N ASP A 18 -9.17 -5.79 17.78
CA ASP A 18 -10.27 -4.96 18.26
C ASP A 18 -11.47 -4.98 17.30
N CYS A 19 -11.23 -5.20 16.01
CA CYS A 19 -12.26 -5.20 14.99
C CYS A 19 -12.79 -6.63 14.67
N ILE A 20 -12.49 -7.63 15.53
CA ILE A 20 -13.00 -9.00 15.43
C ILE A 20 -14.43 -9.07 15.98
N LYS A 21 -15.34 -9.69 15.23
CA LYS A 21 -16.72 -9.89 15.69
C LYS A 21 -16.76 -10.73 16.98
N PRO A 22 -17.56 -10.38 17.99
CA PRO A 22 -17.58 -11.08 19.29
C PRO A 22 -17.72 -12.60 19.18
N GLU A 23 -18.59 -13.07 18.29
CA GLU A 23 -18.86 -14.50 18.05
C GLU A 23 -17.70 -15.25 17.36
N LEU A 24 -16.71 -14.53 16.84
CA LEU A 24 -15.52 -15.10 16.18
C LEU A 24 -14.25 -15.01 17.03
N CYS A 25 -14.30 -14.36 18.20
CA CYS A 25 -13.13 -14.15 19.06
C CYS A 25 -12.41 -15.45 19.44
N ASP A 26 -13.14 -16.49 19.80
CA ASP A 26 -12.54 -17.78 20.20
C ASP A 26 -11.85 -18.46 19.04
N ARG A 27 -12.51 -18.48 17.87
CA ARG A 27 -11.92 -19.00 16.63
C ARG A 27 -10.68 -18.22 16.23
N PHE A 28 -10.72 -16.89 16.32
CA PHE A 28 -9.58 -16.05 16.04
C PHE A 28 -8.40 -16.40 16.95
N LYS A 29 -8.60 -16.46 18.27
CA LYS A 29 -7.55 -16.82 19.23
C LYS A 29 -6.93 -18.19 18.94
N GLN A 30 -7.75 -19.19 18.57
CA GLN A 30 -7.28 -20.54 18.24
C GLN A 30 -6.47 -20.61 16.96
N HIS A 31 -6.77 -19.78 15.96
CA HIS A 31 -6.20 -19.91 14.61
C HIS A 31 -5.35 -18.71 14.16
N LYS A 32 -5.17 -17.66 14.97
CA LYS A 32 -4.50 -16.43 14.52
C LYS A 32 -3.12 -16.68 13.90
N TYR A 33 -2.31 -17.57 14.47
CA TYR A 33 -0.96 -17.85 13.97
C TYR A 33 -0.90 -18.77 12.75
N CYS A 34 -2.04 -19.32 12.31
CA CYS A 34 -2.14 -19.98 11.01
C CYS A 34 -2.11 -18.97 9.86
N TRP A 35 -2.44 -17.70 10.14
CA TRP A 35 -2.62 -16.66 9.13
C TRP A 35 -1.73 -15.45 9.37
N PHE A 36 -1.42 -15.11 10.63
CA PHE A 36 -0.66 -13.92 11.01
C PHE A 36 0.69 -14.28 11.66
N PRO A 37 1.69 -13.39 11.60
CA PRO A 37 2.95 -13.55 12.33
C PRO A 37 2.74 -13.75 13.82
N ARG A 38 3.57 -14.60 14.43
CA ARG A 38 3.62 -14.75 15.88
C ARG A 38 4.28 -13.53 16.53
N ASP A 39 3.69 -13.08 17.64
CA ASP A 39 4.01 -11.81 18.32
C ASP A 39 4.60 -11.99 19.73
N TYR A 40 4.70 -13.23 20.23
CA TYR A 40 5.18 -13.50 21.60
C TYR A 40 6.70 -13.35 21.80
N ASN A 41 7.49 -13.30 20.74
CA ASN A 41 8.91 -12.96 20.83
C ASN A 41 9.43 -12.26 19.55
N ALA A 42 10.51 -11.48 19.69
CA ALA A 42 11.06 -10.68 18.60
C ALA A 42 11.72 -11.53 17.49
N GLU A 43 12.37 -12.64 17.85
CA GLU A 43 13.08 -13.50 16.89
C GLU A 43 12.13 -14.22 15.92
N VAL A 44 11.08 -14.83 16.47
CA VAL A 44 10.01 -15.50 15.73
C VAL A 44 9.22 -14.48 14.93
N SER A 45 8.92 -13.29 15.50
CA SER A 45 8.25 -12.23 14.74
C SER A 45 9.08 -11.81 13.51
N LYS A 46 10.40 -11.66 13.66
CA LYS A 46 11.31 -11.33 12.55
C LYS A 46 11.38 -12.44 11.50
N PHE A 47 11.35 -13.70 11.92
CA PHE A 47 11.29 -14.84 11.02
C PHE A 47 9.96 -14.88 10.27
N ASP A 48 8.84 -14.76 10.98
CA ASP A 48 7.48 -14.81 10.41
C ASP A 48 7.21 -13.67 9.43
N ARG A 49 7.82 -12.50 9.63
CA ARG A 49 7.81 -11.41 8.63
C ARG A 49 8.40 -11.84 7.28
N ARG A 50 9.26 -12.86 7.23
CA ARG A 50 9.85 -13.41 6.01
C ARG A 50 9.19 -14.71 5.55
N THR A 51 8.37 -15.34 6.38
CA THR A 51 7.64 -16.58 6.03
C THR A 51 6.58 -16.32 4.94
N PRO A 52 6.66 -16.98 3.78
CA PRO A 52 5.61 -16.88 2.75
C PRO A 52 4.26 -17.40 3.25
N GLY A 53 3.15 -16.84 2.75
CA GLY A 53 1.79 -17.29 3.08
C GLY A 53 1.17 -16.68 4.33
N LEU A 54 1.94 -15.99 5.18
CA LEU A 54 1.39 -15.22 6.29
C LEU A 54 0.91 -13.84 5.82
N PHE A 55 -0.28 -13.44 6.28
CA PHE A 55 -0.83 -12.09 6.14
C PHE A 55 -0.03 -11.12 7.01
N LYS A 56 0.55 -10.12 6.36
CA LYS A 56 1.41 -9.12 6.98
C LYS A 56 0.88 -7.77 6.61
N ASP A 57 0.98 -6.85 7.55
CA ASP A 57 0.86 -5.44 7.21
C ASP A 57 2.10 -5.02 6.40
N GLU A 58 1.87 -4.70 5.12
CA GLU A 58 2.91 -4.22 4.20
C GLU A 58 3.12 -2.70 4.36
N TRP A 59 2.05 -1.97 4.65
CA TRP A 59 2.05 -0.53 4.81
C TRP A 59 0.77 -0.05 5.48
N SER A 60 0.92 0.81 6.50
CA SER A 60 -0.17 1.50 7.19
C SER A 60 0.05 3.02 7.17
N GLY A 61 -1.04 3.78 7.15
CA GLY A 61 -1.05 5.23 7.32
C GLY A 61 -2.47 5.78 7.38
N ASP A 62 -2.59 7.11 7.49
CA ASP A 62 -3.82 7.77 7.95
C ASP A 62 -4.88 7.90 6.86
N ALA A 63 -4.43 8.12 5.63
CA ALA A 63 -5.31 8.34 4.50
C ALA A 63 -4.71 7.81 3.21
N MET A 64 -5.60 7.57 2.25
CA MET A 64 -5.24 7.14 0.92
C MET A 64 -6.19 7.77 -0.09
N ILE A 65 -5.65 8.22 -1.22
CA ILE A 65 -6.43 8.64 -2.39
C ILE A 65 -6.17 7.61 -3.51
N PRO A 66 -7.05 6.61 -3.68
CA PRO A 66 -6.96 5.66 -4.77
C PRO A 66 -7.66 6.22 -6.02
N LEU A 67 -6.92 6.39 -7.12
CA LEU A 67 -7.50 6.83 -8.40
C LEU A 67 -7.84 5.65 -9.31
N SER A 68 -6.93 4.68 -9.38
CA SER A 68 -7.14 3.43 -10.12
C SER A 68 -6.20 2.33 -9.60
N SER A 69 -6.33 1.11 -10.13
CA SER A 69 -5.46 -0.02 -9.77
C SER A 69 -3.98 0.36 -9.87
N LYS A 70 -3.26 0.26 -8.74
CA LYS A 70 -1.83 0.60 -8.61
C LYS A 70 -1.49 2.07 -8.90
N ASN A 71 -2.47 2.97 -8.80
CA ASN A 71 -2.29 4.42 -8.87
C ASN A 71 -2.96 5.09 -7.66
N TYR A 72 -2.17 5.40 -6.65
CA TYR A 72 -2.64 5.96 -5.38
C TYR A 72 -1.56 6.75 -4.67
N ILE A 73 -1.99 7.67 -3.79
CA ILE A 73 -1.14 8.29 -2.78
C ILE A 73 -1.64 7.93 -1.38
N CYS A 74 -0.69 7.80 -0.46
CA CYS A 74 -0.86 7.33 0.89
C CYS A 74 -0.15 8.30 1.85
N TYR A 75 -0.84 8.74 2.92
CA TYR A 75 -0.35 9.72 3.89
C TYR A 75 0.15 9.02 5.16
N LEU A 76 1.30 9.44 5.69
CA LEU A 76 1.89 8.85 6.90
C LEU A 76 1.44 9.56 8.19
N PRO A 77 1.32 8.81 9.31
CA PRO A 77 1.10 9.39 10.63
C PRO A 77 2.37 10.12 11.10
N ASP A 78 2.21 11.34 11.61
CA ASP A 78 3.14 12.01 12.54
C ASP A 78 4.50 12.54 12.05
N SER A 79 4.67 12.93 10.79
CA SER A 79 5.60 14.05 10.50
C SER A 79 5.31 14.67 9.13
N GLU A 80 4.93 15.95 9.11
CA GLU A 80 4.91 16.86 7.96
C GLU A 80 4.91 16.14 6.59
N TYR A 81 3.81 15.44 6.32
CA TYR A 81 3.41 14.81 5.06
C TYR A 81 4.50 14.08 4.25
N LYS A 82 5.21 13.12 4.87
CA LYS A 82 5.83 12.06 4.06
C LYS A 82 4.74 11.22 3.39
N VAL A 83 4.83 11.06 2.07
CA VAL A 83 3.83 10.35 1.27
C VAL A 83 4.41 9.13 0.57
N LYS A 84 3.61 8.07 0.46
CA LYS A 84 3.90 6.93 -0.41
C LYS A 84 3.08 7.10 -1.69
N VAL A 85 3.78 7.21 -2.83
CA VAL A 85 3.16 7.35 -4.14
C VAL A 85 3.35 6.08 -4.94
N SER A 86 2.24 5.50 -5.40
CA SER A 86 2.23 4.42 -6.39
C SER A 86 1.63 4.97 -7.68
N ALA A 87 2.38 4.92 -8.78
CA ALA A 87 1.92 5.37 -10.09
C ALA A 87 2.40 4.39 -11.17
N LYS A 88 1.76 3.22 -11.25
CA LYS A 88 2.21 2.16 -12.15
C LYS A 88 2.12 2.60 -13.61
N GLY A 89 3.23 2.45 -14.32
CA GLY A 89 3.32 2.85 -15.72
C GLY A 89 3.69 4.32 -15.94
N VAL A 90 3.90 5.10 -14.87
CA VAL A 90 4.43 6.47 -14.94
C VAL A 90 5.84 6.50 -14.34
N GLN A 91 6.76 7.21 -14.98
CA GLN A 91 8.13 7.36 -14.49
C GLN A 91 8.18 8.33 -13.31
N GLN A 92 8.78 7.89 -12.21
CA GLN A 92 8.98 8.66 -10.97
C GLN A 92 10.46 9.03 -10.72
N GLY A 93 11.39 8.32 -11.37
CA GLY A 93 12.83 8.49 -11.15
C GLY A 93 13.35 9.83 -11.69
N GLY A 94 14.35 10.40 -11.01
CA GLY A 94 15.02 11.63 -11.45
C GLY A 94 14.14 12.89 -11.37
N GLY A 95 13.08 12.88 -10.56
CA GLY A 95 12.14 14.01 -10.43
C GLY A 95 11.13 14.13 -11.58
N LEU A 96 11.10 13.18 -12.51
CA LEU A 96 10.11 13.15 -13.58
C LEU A 96 8.70 13.00 -13.01
N ASN A 97 7.75 13.78 -13.56
CA ASN A 97 6.34 13.80 -13.15
C ASN A 97 6.11 14.16 -11.67
N SER A 98 7.10 14.72 -10.97
CA SER A 98 6.96 15.13 -9.56
C SER A 98 5.99 16.30 -9.35
N ASP A 99 5.74 17.07 -10.42
CA ASP A 99 4.76 18.14 -10.52
C ASP A 99 3.31 17.65 -10.47
N VAL A 100 3.06 16.40 -10.89
CA VAL A 100 1.73 15.77 -10.86
C VAL A 100 1.61 14.64 -9.85
N LEU A 101 2.71 13.94 -9.54
CA LEU A 101 2.76 12.80 -8.62
C LEU A 101 2.99 13.25 -7.17
N ASN A 102 2.12 14.12 -6.67
CA ASN A 102 2.14 14.70 -5.33
C ASN A 102 0.71 14.80 -4.77
N PRO A 103 0.53 15.15 -3.47
CA PRO A 103 -0.80 15.27 -2.86
C PRO A 103 -1.77 16.13 -3.64
N ASP A 104 -1.35 17.34 -4.01
CA ASP A 104 -2.20 18.30 -4.73
C ASP A 104 -2.70 17.72 -6.06
N GLY A 105 -1.82 17.03 -6.81
CA GLY A 105 -2.19 16.38 -8.07
C GLY A 105 -3.27 15.31 -7.88
N PHE A 106 -3.12 14.44 -6.88
CA PHE A 106 -4.09 13.38 -6.59
C PHE A 106 -5.41 13.92 -6.02
N GLU A 107 -5.34 14.92 -5.13
CA GLU A 107 -6.52 15.57 -4.53
C GLU A 107 -7.34 16.30 -5.58
N THR A 108 -6.69 17.00 -6.52
CA THR A 108 -7.35 17.73 -7.61
C THR A 108 -8.13 16.78 -8.53
N VAL A 109 -7.64 15.57 -8.79
CA VAL A 109 -8.40 14.56 -9.54
C VAL A 109 -9.73 14.24 -8.87
N VAL A 110 -9.73 14.04 -7.55
CA VAL A 110 -10.95 13.72 -6.80
C VAL A 110 -11.88 14.92 -6.69
N ARG A 111 -11.31 16.09 -6.36
CA ARG A 111 -12.05 17.33 -6.13
C ARG A 111 -12.67 17.87 -7.42
N ASP A 112 -11.86 17.97 -8.46
CA ASP A 112 -12.20 18.67 -9.71
C ASP A 112 -12.58 17.70 -10.84
N ARG A 113 -12.51 16.38 -10.57
CA ARG A 113 -12.86 15.30 -11.52
C ARG A 113 -12.09 15.37 -12.84
N ILE A 114 -10.83 15.76 -12.74
CA ILE A 114 -9.92 15.90 -13.88
C ILE A 114 -9.07 14.66 -14.09
N THR A 115 -8.45 14.56 -15.27
CA THR A 115 -7.46 13.51 -15.56
C THR A 115 -6.07 14.00 -15.22
N LEU A 116 -5.37 13.29 -14.33
CA LEU A 116 -3.94 13.47 -14.11
C LEU A 116 -3.16 12.84 -15.28
N GLN A 117 -2.21 13.58 -15.86
CA GLN A 117 -1.40 13.10 -16.97
C GLN A 117 0.08 13.18 -16.62
N GLY A 118 0.82 12.11 -16.87
CA GLY A 118 2.27 12.06 -16.76
C GLY A 118 2.91 11.70 -18.10
N THR A 119 4.11 12.22 -18.35
CA THR A 119 4.89 11.93 -19.56
C THR A 119 6.08 11.05 -19.22
N ASN A 120 6.14 9.87 -19.84
CA ASN A 120 7.33 9.01 -19.79
C ASN A 120 8.31 9.40 -20.89
N LYS A 121 9.60 9.41 -20.56
CA LYS A 121 10.70 9.71 -21.50
C LYS A 121 11.67 8.54 -21.61
N GLY A 122 12.42 8.49 -22.70
CA GLY A 122 13.49 7.50 -22.87
C GLY A 122 13.01 6.08 -23.19
N LEU A 123 11.75 5.90 -23.61
CA LEU A 123 11.29 4.64 -24.20
C LEU A 123 12.06 4.39 -25.50
N ARG A 124 12.76 3.26 -25.58
CA ARG A 124 13.52 2.85 -26.77
C ARG A 124 12.86 1.63 -27.38
N LEU A 125 12.68 1.64 -28.70
CA LEU A 125 12.28 0.46 -29.44
C LEU A 125 13.44 -0.55 -29.42
N SER A 126 13.22 -1.71 -28.81
CA SER A 126 14.13 -2.84 -28.97
C SER A 126 13.99 -3.33 -30.41
N LYS A 127 15.05 -3.17 -31.22
CA LYS A 127 15.08 -3.81 -32.54
C LYS A 127 15.31 -5.29 -32.27
N GLU A 128 14.31 -6.12 -32.52
CA GLU A 128 14.50 -7.58 -32.55
C GLU A 128 15.67 -7.89 -33.50
N THR A 129 16.68 -8.57 -32.98
CA THR A 129 17.78 -9.06 -33.80
C THR A 129 17.21 -10.25 -34.56
N LYS A 130 17.02 -10.09 -35.87
CA LYS A 130 16.62 -11.18 -36.77
C LYS A 130 17.61 -12.34 -36.73
#